data_AF-A0A521VV40-F1
#
_entry.id   AF-A0A521VV40-F1
#
_cell.length_a   1.000
_cell.length_b   1.000
_cell.length_c   1.000
_cell.angle_alpha   90.00
_cell.angle_beta   90.00
_cell.angle_gamma   90.00
#
_symmetry.space_group_name_H-M   'P 1'
#
loop_
_entity.id
_entity.type
_entity.pdbx_description
1 polymer ?
#
loop_
_entity_poly.entity_id
_entity_poly.type
_entity_poly.pdbx_seq_one_letter_code
_entity_poly.pdbx_strand_id
1 'polypeptide(L)'
;AHQPCLFTGPLYYIFKIVSAINLAETLRQSYPGYKFVPVFITGGEDHDFAEVNHLHLFDKTLIWESRESGAVGLMKTSSLQPVLTELKDILGTNENATHIYDLIERTHTQHELYGDAVCDFVGELFKEQGLVVLNMYHPALKQLLKPIIKAEIFEQSSHHLVMETIGQLAKAGYPSQAVPREINFFYLQEQLRERIVFEDGRYQVLNTSLSFNKKEMEEEIDRHPERFSPNVIMRPLFQELILPNLAYIGGGGELAYWLERKSQFEHFGLNFPMLIRRNSALWMDGGSAKRMHKLGLEPEELWENTETLIKNYLHKNAASEFQLPAEKQQLEAIFQAIAEKTKAVDASLVKAVLAEHARVSNSLSALETRLTRAEKQKHDNALQQIRSLKEKLFPGNGLQERHDNFLPFYLRYGEVFFKQLFENLHPLEKKFVVLEEV
;
A
#
# COMPACT_ATOMS: atom_id res chain seq x y z
N ALA A 1 7.37 -9.13 3.64
CA ALA A 1 6.24 -9.46 4.52
C ALA A 1 4.99 -8.71 4.07
N HIS A 2 3.81 -9.30 4.20
CA HIS A 2 2.54 -8.61 3.96
C HIS A 2 1.35 -9.36 4.60
N GLN A 3 0.23 -8.68 4.82
CA GLN A 3 -0.98 -9.33 5.33
C GLN A 3 -1.52 -10.38 4.33
N PRO A 4 -2.26 -11.40 4.78
CA PRO A 4 -2.91 -12.36 3.90
C PRO A 4 -4.14 -11.72 3.24
N CYS A 5 -3.95 -10.95 2.17
CA CYS A 5 -5.05 -10.35 1.41
C CYS A 5 -5.82 -11.41 0.61
N LEU A 6 -7.14 -11.23 0.49
CA LEU A 6 -8.02 -12.09 -0.30
C LEU A 6 -7.51 -12.22 -1.74
N PHE A 7 -7.11 -13.44 -2.10
CA PHE A 7 -6.54 -13.78 -3.41
C PHE A 7 -5.41 -12.84 -3.84
N THR A 8 -4.51 -12.51 -2.91
CA THR A 8 -3.39 -11.54 -2.99
C THR A 8 -3.77 -10.07 -2.94
N GLY A 9 -5.05 -9.72 -2.99
CA GLY A 9 -5.52 -8.33 -2.93
C GLY A 9 -4.89 -7.47 -4.04
N PRO A 10 -4.21 -6.36 -3.72
CA PRO A 10 -3.64 -5.46 -4.72
C PRO A 10 -2.39 -6.03 -5.41
N LEU A 11 -2.19 -5.65 -6.67
CA LEU A 11 -1.08 -6.01 -7.56
C LEU A 11 0.31 -5.90 -6.91
N TYR A 12 0.52 -4.91 -6.04
CA TYR A 12 1.80 -4.72 -5.39
C TYR A 12 2.22 -5.91 -4.51
N TYR A 13 1.26 -6.76 -4.10
CA TYR A 13 1.54 -8.02 -3.41
C TYR A 13 2.46 -8.90 -4.26
N ILE A 14 2.08 -9.08 -5.53
CA ILE A 14 2.86 -9.81 -6.54
C ILE A 14 4.18 -9.09 -6.80
N PHE A 15 4.17 -7.77 -6.98
CA PHE A 15 5.41 -7.00 -7.25
C PHE A 15 6.42 -7.09 -6.11
N LYS A 16 5.95 -7.14 -4.85
CA LYS A 16 6.80 -7.34 -3.68
C LYS A 16 7.49 -8.70 -3.70
N ILE A 17 6.76 -9.76 -4.07
CA ILE A 17 7.31 -11.11 -4.19
C ILE A 17 8.33 -11.19 -5.33
N VAL A 18 7.96 -10.69 -6.52
CA VAL A 18 8.87 -10.64 -7.67
C VAL A 18 10.13 -9.86 -7.35
N SER A 19 10.01 -8.72 -6.63
CA SER A 19 11.18 -7.95 -6.17
C SER A 19 12.11 -8.79 -5.28
N ALA A 20 11.56 -9.64 -4.39
CA ALA A 20 12.37 -10.50 -3.53
C ALA A 20 13.10 -11.59 -4.31
N ILE A 21 12.40 -12.23 -5.25
CA ILE A 21 12.98 -13.25 -6.13
C ILE A 21 14.08 -12.65 -7.00
N ASN A 22 13.81 -11.52 -7.66
CA ASN A 22 14.78 -10.86 -8.53
C ASN A 22 16.01 -10.33 -7.77
N LEU A 23 15.83 -9.84 -6.54
CA LEU A 23 16.97 -9.46 -5.71
C LEU A 23 17.82 -10.69 -5.35
N ALA A 24 17.19 -11.79 -4.92
CA ALA A 24 17.90 -13.02 -4.57
C ALA A 24 18.66 -13.60 -5.76
N GLU A 25 18.06 -13.59 -6.96
CA GLU A 25 18.71 -14.02 -8.21
C GLU A 25 19.92 -13.12 -8.55
N THR A 26 19.73 -11.80 -8.53
CA THR A 26 20.80 -10.83 -8.81
C THR A 26 22.00 -11.02 -7.86
N LEU A 27 21.72 -11.23 -6.56
CA LEU A 27 22.75 -11.48 -5.57
C LEU A 27 23.43 -12.83 -5.75
N ARG A 28 22.69 -13.88 -6.13
CA ARG A 28 23.26 -15.21 -6.41
C ARG A 28 24.25 -15.17 -7.57
N GLN A 29 23.92 -14.44 -8.63
CA GLN A 29 24.80 -14.24 -9.78
C GLN A 29 26.04 -13.41 -9.41
N SER A 30 25.85 -12.37 -8.59
CA SER A 30 26.94 -11.48 -8.17
C SER A 30 27.88 -12.12 -7.13
N TYR A 31 27.35 -13.02 -6.30
CA TYR A 31 28.05 -13.62 -5.16
C TYR A 31 27.83 -15.14 -5.09
N PRO A 32 28.38 -15.92 -6.04
CA PRO A 32 28.09 -17.35 -6.19
C PRO A 32 28.55 -18.24 -5.02
N GLY A 33 29.41 -17.72 -4.13
CA GLY A 33 29.84 -18.40 -2.91
C GLY A 33 28.78 -18.43 -1.80
N TYR A 34 27.69 -17.68 -1.95
CA TYR A 34 26.61 -17.58 -0.97
C TYR A 34 25.28 -18.07 -1.55
N LYS A 35 24.37 -18.49 -0.66
CA LYS A 35 23.00 -18.86 -1.03
C LYS A 35 22.05 -17.76 -0.59
N PHE A 36 21.31 -17.20 -1.53
CA PHE A 36 20.28 -16.20 -1.29
C PHE A 36 18.92 -16.86 -1.52
N VAL A 37 18.05 -16.77 -0.50
CA VAL A 37 16.73 -17.41 -0.51
C VAL A 37 15.68 -16.30 -0.46
N PRO A 38 14.79 -16.17 -1.45
CA PRO A 38 13.66 -15.26 -1.36
C PRO A 38 12.63 -15.81 -0.38
N VAL A 39 12.26 -14.99 0.62
CA VAL A 39 11.29 -15.37 1.65
C VAL A 39 10.11 -14.41 1.64
N PHE A 40 8.90 -14.95 1.51
CA PHE A 40 7.67 -14.20 1.71
C PHE A 40 7.06 -14.56 3.07
N ILE A 41 6.90 -13.55 3.92
CA ILE A 41 6.32 -13.71 5.25
C ILE A 41 4.86 -13.26 5.24
N THR A 42 3.94 -14.14 5.62
CA THR A 42 2.54 -13.79 5.83
C THR A 42 2.33 -13.13 7.20
N GLY A 43 1.61 -12.00 7.21
CA GLY A 43 1.22 -11.24 8.38
C GLY A 43 -0.09 -11.71 8.99
N GLY A 44 -0.27 -13.03 9.11
CA GLY A 44 -1.55 -13.64 9.51
C GLY A 44 -2.04 -13.29 10.91
N GLU A 45 -1.18 -12.75 11.77
CA GLU A 45 -1.58 -12.31 13.11
C GLU A 45 -2.27 -10.95 13.12
N ASP A 46 -2.33 -10.21 12.01
CA ASP A 46 -3.09 -8.97 11.98
C ASP A 46 -4.60 -9.23 12.14
N HIS A 47 -5.32 -8.32 12.78
CA HIS A 47 -6.77 -8.45 13.00
C HIS A 47 -7.59 -7.46 12.17
N ASP A 48 -6.93 -6.62 11.35
CA ASP A 48 -7.64 -5.73 10.43
C ASP A 48 -8.20 -6.51 9.24
N PHE A 49 -9.32 -7.20 9.47
CA PHE A 49 -10.00 -7.98 8.45
C PHE A 49 -10.52 -7.11 7.30
N ALA A 50 -11.00 -5.90 7.60
CA ALA A 50 -11.56 -5.00 6.60
C ALA A 50 -10.53 -4.53 5.56
N GLU A 51 -9.26 -4.44 5.95
CA GLU A 51 -8.16 -4.12 5.02
C GLU A 51 -7.90 -5.25 4.00
N VAL A 52 -8.19 -6.51 4.37
CA VAL A 52 -7.69 -7.69 3.64
C VAL A 52 -8.79 -8.56 3.04
N ASN A 53 -10.06 -8.31 3.40
CA ASN A 53 -11.19 -9.15 3.00
C ASN A 53 -11.71 -8.87 1.58
N HIS A 54 -11.05 -8.05 0.77
CA HIS A 54 -11.56 -7.69 -0.54
C HIS A 54 -10.46 -7.59 -1.59
N LEU A 55 -10.89 -7.63 -2.85
CA LEU A 55 -10.07 -7.32 -4.01
C LEU A 55 -10.92 -6.65 -5.09
N HIS A 56 -10.27 -5.87 -5.95
CA HIS A 56 -10.90 -5.26 -7.12
C HIS A 56 -10.56 -6.06 -8.39
N LEU A 57 -11.59 -6.57 -9.05
CA LEU A 57 -11.52 -7.31 -10.31
C LEU A 57 -12.37 -6.62 -11.36
N PHE A 58 -11.70 -6.08 -12.39
CA PHE A 58 -12.36 -5.23 -13.39
C PHE A 58 -13.10 -4.07 -12.69
N ASP A 59 -14.39 -3.89 -12.94
CA ASP A 59 -15.23 -2.87 -12.31
C ASP A 59 -15.99 -3.39 -11.08
N LYS A 60 -15.59 -4.53 -10.50
CA LYS A 60 -16.25 -5.16 -9.34
C LYS A 60 -15.31 -5.28 -8.15
N THR A 61 -15.89 -5.22 -6.95
CA THR A 61 -15.20 -5.53 -5.70
C THR A 61 -15.77 -6.81 -5.15
N LEU A 62 -14.92 -7.83 -4.99
CA LEU A 62 -15.29 -9.07 -4.30
C LEU A 62 -14.97 -8.89 -2.83
N ILE A 63 -15.89 -9.31 -1.96
CA ILE A 63 -15.76 -9.16 -0.52
C ILE A 63 -15.96 -10.54 0.12
N TRP A 64 -14.99 -10.98 0.89
CA TRP A 64 -15.11 -12.10 1.80
C TRP A 64 -15.81 -11.64 3.08
N GLU A 65 -16.99 -12.19 3.33
CA GLU A 65 -17.73 -11.97 4.56
C GLU A 65 -17.39 -13.06 5.59
N SER A 66 -16.97 -12.63 6.78
CA SER A 66 -16.79 -13.49 7.94
C SER A 66 -17.34 -12.79 9.18
N ARG A 67 -17.82 -13.60 10.14
CA ARG A 67 -18.25 -13.14 11.48
C ARG A 67 -17.19 -13.38 12.55
N GLU A 68 -16.05 -13.93 12.15
CA GLU A 68 -14.92 -14.22 13.01
C GLU A 68 -14.19 -12.94 13.42
N SER A 69 -13.43 -13.02 14.51
CA SER A 69 -12.66 -11.91 15.06
C SER A 69 -11.22 -12.35 15.35
N GLY A 70 -10.37 -11.41 15.81
CA GLY A 70 -8.97 -11.73 16.07
C GLY A 70 -8.14 -11.86 14.79
N ALA A 71 -7.10 -12.69 14.83
CA ALA A 71 -6.12 -12.79 13.76
C ALA A 71 -6.70 -13.40 12.47
N VAL A 72 -6.53 -12.70 11.34
CA VAL A 72 -7.07 -13.11 10.02
C VAL A 72 -6.54 -14.47 9.59
N GLY A 73 -5.27 -14.77 9.87
CA GLY A 73 -4.66 -16.06 9.55
C GLY A 73 -5.27 -17.25 10.30
N LEU A 74 -5.97 -17.00 11.42
CA LEU A 74 -6.66 -18.04 12.20
C LEU A 74 -8.14 -18.19 11.84
N MET A 75 -8.67 -17.36 10.94
CA MET A 75 -10.04 -17.49 10.47
C MET A 75 -10.22 -18.77 9.65
N LYS A 76 -11.43 -19.32 9.66
CA LYS A 76 -11.80 -20.54 8.95
C LYS A 76 -12.07 -20.26 7.47
N THR A 77 -11.51 -21.11 6.63
CA THR A 77 -11.72 -21.08 5.17
C THR A 77 -13.13 -21.47 4.75
N SER A 78 -13.91 -22.11 5.61
CA SER A 78 -15.28 -22.55 5.32
C SER A 78 -16.22 -21.41 4.92
N SER A 79 -15.91 -20.17 5.34
CA SER A 79 -16.66 -18.96 5.00
C SER A 79 -16.34 -18.42 3.59
N LEU A 80 -15.33 -18.96 2.88
CA LEU A 80 -14.92 -18.50 1.56
C LEU A 80 -15.82 -18.99 0.42
N GLN A 81 -16.69 -19.99 0.65
CA GLN A 81 -17.48 -20.59 -0.43
C GLN A 81 -18.30 -19.59 -1.26
N PRO A 82 -18.97 -18.58 -0.67
CA PRO A 82 -19.70 -17.58 -1.45
C PRO A 82 -18.79 -16.76 -2.37
N VAL A 83 -17.66 -16.28 -1.85
CA VAL A 83 -16.73 -15.44 -2.64
C VAL A 83 -15.97 -16.27 -3.69
N LEU A 84 -15.69 -17.55 -3.42
CA LEU A 84 -15.16 -18.48 -4.43
C LEU A 84 -16.16 -18.72 -5.56
N THR A 85 -17.46 -18.79 -5.25
CA THR A 85 -18.50 -18.95 -6.27
C THR A 85 -18.57 -17.70 -7.16
N GLU A 86 -18.62 -16.51 -6.55
CA GLU A 86 -18.62 -15.24 -7.29
C GLU A 86 -17.35 -15.05 -8.12
N LEU A 87 -16.19 -15.43 -7.57
CA LEU A 87 -14.92 -15.41 -8.30
C LEU A 87 -14.99 -16.25 -9.57
N LYS A 88 -15.52 -17.48 -9.49
CA LYS A 88 -15.66 -18.38 -10.64
C LYS A 88 -16.45 -17.72 -11.78
N ASP A 89 -17.57 -17.10 -11.44
CA ASP A 89 -18.46 -16.44 -12.40
C ASP A 89 -17.79 -15.24 -13.07
N ILE A 90 -16.95 -14.50 -12.34
CA ILE A 90 -16.24 -13.32 -12.86
C ILE A 90 -15.06 -13.73 -13.76
N LEU A 91 -14.31 -14.77 -13.39
CA LEU A 91 -13.14 -15.22 -14.18
C LEU A 91 -13.55 -15.84 -15.52
N GLY A 92 -14.72 -16.48 -15.58
CA GLY A 92 -15.22 -17.15 -16.78
C GLY A 92 -14.56 -18.51 -17.01
N THR A 93 -14.57 -19.00 -18.25
CA THR A 93 -14.30 -20.41 -18.57
C THR A 93 -13.14 -20.63 -19.55
N ASN A 94 -12.33 -19.61 -19.81
CA ASN A 94 -11.12 -19.81 -20.63
C ASN A 94 -10.07 -20.65 -19.88
N GLU A 95 -9.03 -21.10 -20.59
CA GLU A 95 -8.01 -21.99 -20.03
C GLU A 95 -7.28 -21.37 -18.82
N ASN A 96 -6.84 -20.11 -18.94
CA ASN A 96 -6.19 -19.39 -17.83
C ASN A 96 -7.13 -19.22 -16.63
N ALA A 97 -8.41 -18.91 -16.88
CA ALA A 97 -9.45 -18.75 -15.88
C ALA A 97 -9.67 -20.05 -15.09
N THR A 98 -9.83 -21.16 -15.82
CA THR A 98 -10.01 -22.49 -15.22
C THR A 98 -8.79 -22.86 -14.38
N HIS A 99 -7.59 -22.69 -14.93
CA HIS A 99 -6.36 -23.02 -14.22
C HIS A 99 -6.19 -22.23 -12.91
N ILE A 100 -6.30 -20.90 -12.97
CA ILE A 100 -6.08 -20.07 -11.78
C ILE A 100 -7.20 -20.24 -10.75
N TYR A 101 -8.44 -20.47 -11.22
CA TYR A 101 -9.56 -20.77 -10.34
C TYR A 101 -9.35 -22.10 -9.60
N ASP A 102 -9.00 -23.17 -10.32
CA ASP A 102 -8.76 -24.49 -9.73
C ASP A 102 -7.63 -24.43 -8.69
N LEU A 103 -6.59 -23.63 -8.95
CA LEU A 103 -5.52 -23.39 -7.98
C LEU A 103 -6.04 -22.67 -6.73
N ILE A 104 -6.79 -21.58 -6.90
CA ILE A 104 -7.36 -20.81 -5.78
C ILE A 104 -8.34 -21.67 -4.97
N GLU A 105 -9.30 -22.31 -5.62
CA GLU A 105 -10.30 -23.16 -4.97
C GLU A 105 -9.62 -24.29 -4.20
N ARG A 106 -8.70 -25.03 -4.83
CA ARG A 106 -7.98 -26.13 -4.18
C ARG A 106 -7.23 -25.67 -2.94
N THR A 107 -6.41 -24.63 -3.06
CA THR A 107 -5.59 -24.12 -1.95
C THR A 107 -6.42 -23.50 -0.84
N HIS A 108 -7.59 -22.95 -1.13
CA HIS A 108 -8.45 -22.34 -0.11
C HIS A 108 -9.46 -23.31 0.50
N THR A 109 -9.68 -24.49 -0.08
CA THR A 109 -10.63 -25.49 0.45
C THR A 109 -9.95 -26.68 1.14
N GLN A 110 -8.65 -26.90 0.91
CA GLN A 110 -7.90 -28.02 1.51
C GLN A 110 -7.33 -27.73 2.91
N HIS A 111 -7.30 -26.46 3.32
CA HIS A 111 -6.81 -26.04 4.63
C HIS A 111 -7.95 -25.53 5.49
N GLU A 112 -7.89 -25.79 6.80
CA GLU A 112 -8.90 -25.30 7.75
C GLU A 112 -8.72 -23.80 8.04
N LEU A 113 -7.47 -23.34 8.15
CA LEU A 113 -7.11 -21.97 8.52
C LEU A 113 -6.69 -21.17 7.28
N TYR A 114 -7.15 -19.92 7.24
CA TYR A 114 -6.91 -19.04 6.11
C TYR A 114 -5.42 -18.69 5.91
N GLY A 115 -4.65 -18.57 7.01
CA GLY A 115 -3.21 -18.32 6.92
C GLY A 115 -2.45 -19.42 6.19
N ASP A 116 -2.85 -20.68 6.39
CA ASP A 116 -2.24 -21.85 5.74
C ASP A 116 -2.65 -21.94 4.27
N ALA A 117 -3.93 -21.67 3.96
CA ALA A 117 -4.42 -21.55 2.59
C ALA A 117 -3.65 -20.50 1.77
N VAL A 118 -3.39 -19.32 2.35
CA VAL A 118 -2.59 -18.28 1.69
C VAL A 118 -1.14 -18.70 1.50
N CYS A 119 -0.55 -19.43 2.46
CA CYS A 119 0.81 -19.94 2.31
C CYS A 119 0.91 -20.95 1.16
N ASP A 120 -0.04 -21.87 1.06
CA ASP A 120 -0.12 -22.86 -0.02
C ASP A 120 -0.35 -22.18 -1.37
N PHE A 121 -1.30 -21.24 -1.45
CA PHE A 121 -1.57 -20.50 -2.68
C PHE A 121 -0.37 -19.73 -3.21
N VAL A 122 0.29 -18.94 -2.35
CA VAL A 122 1.48 -18.17 -2.75
C VAL A 122 2.65 -19.09 -3.06
N GLY A 123 2.80 -20.18 -2.30
CA GLY A 123 3.82 -21.19 -2.53
C GLY A 123 3.68 -21.83 -3.90
N GLU A 124 2.47 -22.24 -4.27
CA GLU A 124 2.16 -22.84 -5.58
C GLU A 124 2.32 -21.84 -6.73
N LEU A 125 1.92 -20.59 -6.52
CA LEU A 125 2.04 -19.53 -7.54
C LEU A 125 3.50 -19.23 -7.92
N PHE A 126 4.44 -19.40 -6.97
CA PHE A 126 5.86 -19.07 -7.17
C PHE A 126 6.80 -20.26 -6.94
N LYS A 127 6.29 -21.49 -7.02
CA LYS A 127 7.06 -22.71 -6.70
C LYS A 127 8.29 -22.89 -7.59
N GLU A 128 8.19 -22.53 -8.86
CA GLU A 128 9.27 -22.68 -9.83
C GLU A 128 10.44 -21.73 -9.55
N GLN A 129 10.17 -20.60 -8.87
CA GLN A 129 11.18 -19.61 -8.52
C GLN A 129 11.79 -19.86 -7.13
N GLY A 130 11.41 -20.94 -6.45
CA GLY A 130 11.97 -21.33 -5.16
C GLY A 130 11.64 -20.36 -4.02
N LEU A 131 10.48 -19.70 -4.09
CA LEU A 131 9.99 -18.84 -3.01
C LEU A 131 9.70 -19.66 -1.76
N VAL A 132 10.30 -19.27 -0.64
CA VAL A 132 9.92 -19.82 0.67
C VAL A 132 8.82 -18.96 1.27
N VAL A 133 7.66 -19.55 1.53
CA VAL A 133 6.56 -18.87 2.22
C VAL A 133 6.56 -19.24 3.69
N LEU A 134 6.54 -18.25 4.58
CA LEU A 134 6.66 -18.45 6.02
C LEU A 134 5.48 -17.85 6.77
N ASN A 135 4.81 -18.71 7.55
CA ASN A 135 3.83 -18.30 8.55
C ASN A 135 4.51 -18.10 9.91
N MET A 136 4.59 -16.84 10.37
CA MET A 136 5.23 -16.48 11.64
C MET A 136 4.46 -16.94 12.88
N TYR A 137 3.18 -17.33 12.74
CA TYR A 137 2.38 -17.82 13.85
C TYR A 137 2.85 -19.20 14.37
N HIS A 138 3.70 -19.90 13.61
CA HIS A 138 4.12 -21.26 13.96
C HIS A 138 4.72 -21.35 15.39
N PRO A 139 4.24 -22.25 16.26
CA PRO A 139 4.66 -22.31 17.67
C PRO A 139 6.17 -22.39 17.88
N ALA A 140 6.89 -23.16 17.05
CA ALA A 140 8.34 -23.28 17.13
C ALA A 140 9.08 -21.93 16.94
N LEU A 141 8.55 -21.03 16.09
CA LEU A 141 9.12 -19.70 15.89
C LEU A 141 8.83 -18.79 17.08
N LYS A 142 7.61 -18.89 17.63
CA LYS A 142 7.19 -18.16 18.84
C LYS A 142 8.06 -18.49 20.06
N GLN A 143 8.53 -19.72 20.19
CA GLN A 143 9.46 -20.12 21.25
C GLN A 143 10.75 -19.27 21.24
N LEU A 144 11.27 -18.93 20.06
CA LEU A 144 12.47 -18.10 19.92
C LEU A 144 12.24 -16.67 20.42
N LEU A 145 11.01 -16.16 20.29
CA LEU A 145 10.64 -14.79 20.63
C LEU A 145 10.51 -14.53 22.14
N LYS A 146 10.47 -15.59 22.97
CA LYS A 146 10.30 -15.48 24.44
C LYS A 146 11.16 -14.42 25.12
N PRO A 147 12.48 -14.34 24.90
CA PRO A 147 13.31 -13.33 25.58
C PRO A 147 12.88 -11.90 25.23
N ILE A 148 12.52 -11.66 23.97
CA ILE A 148 12.05 -10.37 23.49
C ILE A 148 10.65 -10.05 24.05
N ILE A 149 9.75 -11.03 24.15
CA ILE A 149 8.43 -10.85 24.78
C ILE A 149 8.60 -10.41 26.24
N LYS A 150 9.45 -11.10 27.01
CA LYS A 150 9.70 -10.75 28.41
C LYS A 150 10.28 -9.34 28.55
N ALA A 151 11.32 -9.03 27.80
CA ALA A 151 11.96 -7.72 27.84
C ALA A 151 10.97 -6.60 27.46
N GLU A 152 10.21 -6.78 26.38
CA GLU A 152 9.22 -5.78 25.96
C GLU A 152 8.10 -5.58 26.98
N ILE A 153 7.56 -6.65 27.56
CA ILE A 153 6.46 -6.56 28.53
C ILE A 153 6.92 -5.95 29.86
N PHE A 154 8.10 -6.32 30.34
CA PHE A 154 8.57 -5.96 31.68
C PHE A 154 9.46 -4.72 31.74
N GLU A 155 10.18 -4.39 30.65
CA GLU A 155 11.12 -3.27 30.61
C GLU A 155 10.63 -2.12 29.72
N GLN A 156 9.80 -2.41 28.71
CA GLN A 156 9.12 -1.40 27.85
C GLN A 156 10.08 -0.44 27.12
N SER A 157 11.34 -0.84 26.94
CA SER A 157 12.42 -0.03 26.34
C SER A 157 12.07 0.49 24.93
N SER A 158 11.31 -0.28 24.15
CA SER A 158 10.93 0.08 22.78
C SER A 158 10.17 1.41 22.70
N HIS A 159 9.32 1.72 23.68
CA HIS A 159 8.54 2.96 23.67
C HIS A 159 9.45 4.19 23.63
N HIS A 160 10.40 4.27 24.58
CA HIS A 160 11.34 5.38 24.66
C HIS A 160 12.26 5.46 23.44
N LEU A 161 12.87 4.34 23.06
CA LEU A 161 13.85 4.27 21.95
C LEU A 161 13.25 4.72 20.61
N VAL A 162 12.03 4.26 20.31
CA VAL A 162 11.34 4.60 19.07
C VAL A 162 10.80 6.03 19.12
N MET A 163 10.24 6.49 20.26
CA MET A 163 9.78 7.88 20.40
C MET A 163 10.92 8.90 20.24
N GLU A 164 12.11 8.60 20.79
CA GLU A 164 13.29 9.45 20.60
C GLU A 164 13.67 9.55 19.12
N THR A 165 13.71 8.42 18.41
CA THR A 165 14.04 8.36 16.98
C THR A 165 13.00 9.11 16.14
N ILE A 166 11.71 8.95 16.45
CA ILE A 166 10.62 9.71 15.83
C ILE A 166 10.84 11.22 16.03
N GLY A 167 11.22 11.65 17.24
CA GLY A 167 11.51 13.06 17.53
C GLY A 167 12.69 13.62 16.72
N GLN A 168 13.72 12.80 16.45
CA GLN A 168 14.85 13.17 15.59
C GLN A 168 14.42 13.28 14.12
N LEU A 169 13.65 12.32 13.61
CA LEU A 169 13.12 12.31 12.24
C LEU A 169 12.16 13.47 11.98
N ALA A 170 11.30 13.80 12.95
CA ALA A 170 10.38 14.93 12.85
C ALA A 170 11.12 16.27 12.71
N LYS A 171 12.23 16.46 13.44
CA LYS A 171 13.10 17.65 13.29
C LYS A 171 13.74 17.74 11.90
N ALA A 172 13.93 16.62 11.22
CA ALA A 172 14.41 16.55 9.83
C ALA A 172 13.29 16.64 8.78
N GLY A 173 12.04 16.87 9.20
CA GLY A 173 10.88 17.03 8.31
C GLY A 173 10.18 15.73 7.92
N TYR A 174 10.50 14.61 8.57
CA TYR A 174 9.85 13.32 8.31
C TYR A 174 8.78 13.03 9.37
N PRO A 175 7.49 12.94 8.99
CA PRO A 175 6.41 12.65 9.95
C PRO A 175 6.46 11.19 10.42
N SER A 176 6.05 10.98 11.67
CA SER A 176 5.92 9.62 12.25
C SER A 176 4.94 8.77 11.45
N GLN A 177 5.27 7.50 11.28
CA GLN A 177 4.43 6.51 10.62
C GLN A 177 3.74 5.57 11.61
N ALA A 178 4.43 5.19 12.69
CA ALA A 178 3.90 4.27 13.70
C ALA A 178 4.34 4.67 15.10
N VAL A 179 3.37 5.06 15.94
CA VAL A 179 3.65 5.46 17.33
C VAL A 179 3.71 4.21 18.22
N PRO A 180 4.79 4.02 19.00
CA PRO A 180 4.92 2.89 19.91
C PRO A 180 4.01 3.05 21.14
N ARG A 181 3.53 1.92 21.65
CA ARG A 181 2.83 1.83 22.94
C ARG A 181 3.83 1.48 24.03
N GLU A 182 3.39 1.53 25.30
CA GLU A 182 4.19 1.03 26.43
C GLU A 182 4.44 -0.47 26.30
N ILE A 183 3.41 -1.25 26.01
CA ILE A 183 3.52 -2.68 25.66
C ILE A 183 3.17 -2.85 24.19
N ASN A 184 4.12 -3.34 23.39
CA ASN A 184 3.95 -3.53 21.95
C ASN A 184 3.57 -4.95 21.51
N PHE A 185 2.98 -5.71 22.43
CA PHE A 185 2.38 -7.02 22.17
C PHE A 185 0.86 -7.02 22.42
N PHE A 186 0.16 -7.80 21.61
CA PHE A 186 -1.22 -8.22 21.83
C PHE A 186 -1.24 -9.62 22.44
N TYR A 187 -2.29 -9.92 23.18
CA TYR A 187 -2.64 -11.28 23.60
C TYR A 187 -3.56 -11.90 22.53
N LEU A 188 -3.20 -13.10 22.08
CA LEU A 188 -3.77 -13.79 20.93
C LEU A 188 -4.34 -15.14 21.37
N GLN A 189 -5.61 -15.37 21.06
CA GLN A 189 -6.30 -16.66 21.16
C GLN A 189 -7.25 -16.82 19.97
N GLU A 190 -7.91 -17.97 19.88
CA GLU A 190 -8.97 -18.16 18.89
C GLU A 190 -10.05 -17.07 19.05
N GLN A 191 -10.41 -16.42 17.94
CA GLN A 191 -11.30 -15.26 17.89
C GLN A 191 -10.88 -14.01 18.69
N LEU A 192 -9.65 -13.94 19.19
CA LEU A 192 -9.21 -12.87 20.09
C LEU A 192 -7.82 -12.36 19.71
N ARG A 193 -7.69 -11.05 19.48
CA ARG A 193 -6.39 -10.38 19.46
C ARG A 193 -6.50 -9.03 20.13
N GLU A 194 -6.16 -8.99 21.41
CA GLU A 194 -6.43 -7.84 22.26
C GLU A 194 -5.20 -7.26 22.92
N ARG A 195 -5.27 -5.96 23.22
CA ARG A 195 -4.12 -5.23 23.75
C ARG A 195 -3.80 -5.69 25.16
N ILE A 196 -2.51 -5.81 25.46
CA ILE A 196 -2.00 -5.95 26.82
C ILE A 196 -1.68 -4.55 27.34
N VAL A 197 -2.15 -4.21 28.53
CA VAL A 197 -1.81 -2.97 29.26
C VAL A 197 -1.34 -3.30 30.66
N PHE A 198 -0.56 -2.41 31.29
CA PHE A 198 -0.15 -2.55 32.68
C PHE A 198 -0.83 -1.48 33.55
N GLU A 199 -1.86 -1.89 34.28
CA GLU A 199 -2.73 -1.00 35.06
C GLU A 199 -3.01 -1.64 36.43
N ASP A 200 -3.04 -0.83 37.49
CA ASP A 200 -3.27 -1.26 38.88
C ASP A 200 -2.31 -2.37 39.35
N GLY A 201 -1.06 -2.32 38.88
CA GLY A 201 -0.02 -3.30 39.23
C GLY A 201 -0.20 -4.67 38.58
N ARG A 202 -1.08 -4.80 37.58
CA ARG A 202 -1.37 -6.04 36.85
C ARG A 202 -1.30 -5.83 35.34
N TYR A 203 -0.96 -6.88 34.61
CA TYR A 203 -1.07 -6.94 33.16
C TYR A 203 -2.48 -7.37 32.78
N GLN A 204 -3.23 -6.50 32.13
CA GLN A 204 -4.62 -6.74 31.74
C GLN A 204 -4.73 -6.91 30.24
N VAL A 205 -5.51 -7.89 29.80
CA VAL A 205 -5.89 -8.03 28.39
C VAL A 205 -7.22 -7.30 28.20
N LEU A 206 -7.20 -6.20 27.46
CA LEU A 206 -8.38 -5.36 27.27
C LEU A 206 -9.55 -6.16 26.69
N ASN A 207 -10.77 -5.74 27.03
CA ASN A 207 -12.03 -6.37 26.60
C ASN A 207 -12.21 -7.84 27.05
N THR A 208 -11.41 -8.30 28.02
CA THR A 208 -11.53 -9.64 28.60
C THR A 208 -11.45 -9.60 30.13
N SER A 209 -11.66 -10.75 30.78
CA SER A 209 -11.42 -10.93 32.21
C SER A 209 -9.98 -11.36 32.55
N LEU A 210 -9.11 -11.51 31.54
CA LEU A 210 -7.74 -12.00 31.75
C LEU A 210 -6.87 -10.92 32.37
N SER A 211 -6.26 -11.25 33.50
CA SER A 211 -5.36 -10.36 34.23
C SER A 211 -4.30 -11.15 34.96
N PHE A 212 -3.05 -10.71 34.85
CA PHE A 212 -1.87 -11.41 35.37
C PHE A 212 -1.07 -10.49 36.30
N ASN A 213 -0.62 -10.99 37.44
CA ASN A 213 0.52 -10.39 38.12
C ASN A 213 1.83 -10.69 37.37
N LYS A 214 2.95 -10.12 37.79
CA LYS A 214 4.25 -10.30 37.12
C LYS A 214 4.65 -11.77 36.96
N LYS A 215 4.49 -12.57 38.02
CA LYS A 215 4.87 -14.00 38.00
C LYS A 215 3.93 -14.81 37.11
N GLU A 216 2.63 -14.54 37.17
CA GLU A 216 1.62 -15.17 36.31
C GLU A 216 1.89 -14.85 34.82
N MET A 217 2.24 -13.60 34.50
CA MET A 217 2.57 -13.19 33.13
C MET A 217 3.86 -13.86 32.65
N GLU A 218 4.87 -13.97 33.51
CA GLU A 218 6.11 -14.67 33.16
C GLU A 218 5.87 -16.16 32.87
N GLU A 219 5.09 -16.84 33.71
CA GLU A 219 4.69 -18.24 33.49
C GLU A 219 3.86 -18.40 32.20
N GLU A 220 2.98 -17.45 31.89
CA GLU A 220 2.19 -17.44 30.66
C GLU A 220 3.08 -17.29 29.42
N ILE A 221 4.06 -16.39 29.43
CA ILE A 221 5.05 -16.23 28.34
C ILE A 221 5.88 -17.51 28.17
N ASP A 222 6.29 -18.14 29.27
CA ASP A 222 7.11 -19.35 29.23
C ASP A 222 6.34 -20.58 28.74
N ARG A 223 5.05 -20.68 29.05
CA ARG A 223 4.21 -21.82 28.62
C ARG A 223 3.57 -21.61 27.26
N HIS A 224 3.16 -20.38 26.95
CA HIS A 224 2.30 -20.03 25.81
C HIS A 224 2.81 -18.83 25.00
N PRO A 225 4.07 -18.82 24.52
CA PRO A 225 4.58 -17.69 23.72
C PRO A 225 3.78 -17.46 22.43
N GLU A 226 3.09 -18.47 21.91
CA GLU A 226 2.22 -18.36 20.74
C GLU A 226 1.05 -17.40 20.94
N ARG A 227 0.65 -17.16 22.20
CA ARG A 227 -0.39 -16.20 22.56
C ARG A 227 0.10 -14.76 22.56
N PHE A 228 1.37 -14.48 22.27
CA PHE A 228 1.90 -13.12 22.25
C PHE A 228 2.16 -12.68 20.81
N SER A 229 1.29 -11.81 20.30
CA SER A 229 1.34 -11.31 18.94
C SER A 229 2.03 -9.94 18.86
N PRO A 230 3.16 -9.78 18.16
CA PRO A 230 3.79 -8.49 18.03
C PRO A 230 2.94 -7.52 17.20
N ASN A 231 2.92 -6.25 17.60
CA ASN A 231 2.37 -5.18 16.76
C ASN A 231 3.41 -4.71 15.70
N VAL A 232 3.10 -3.64 14.96
CA VAL A 232 3.98 -3.06 13.93
C VAL A 232 5.37 -2.63 14.45
N ILE A 233 5.52 -2.39 15.75
CA ILE A 233 6.78 -2.02 16.41
C ILE A 233 7.66 -3.26 16.62
N MET A 234 7.10 -4.36 17.15
CA MET A 234 7.87 -5.57 17.48
C MET A 234 7.98 -6.59 16.35
N ARG A 235 7.10 -6.51 15.35
CA ARG A 235 7.10 -7.46 14.22
C ARG A 235 8.43 -7.47 13.44
N PRO A 236 9.08 -6.32 13.14
CA PRO A 236 10.41 -6.30 12.54
C PRO A 236 11.45 -7.10 13.35
N LEU A 237 11.49 -6.93 14.68
CA LEU A 237 12.43 -7.66 15.54
C LEU A 237 12.16 -9.17 15.48
N PHE A 238 10.90 -9.58 15.47
CA PHE A 238 10.56 -10.99 15.33
C PHE A 238 11.07 -11.56 14.00
N GLN A 239 10.90 -10.83 12.89
CA GLN A 239 11.36 -11.26 11.57
C GLN A 239 12.89 -11.45 11.52
N GLU A 240 13.64 -10.50 12.07
CA GLU A 240 15.10 -10.51 12.07
C GLU A 240 15.70 -11.47 13.11
N LEU A 241 14.91 -11.85 14.14
CA LEU A 241 15.31 -12.88 15.10
C LEU A 241 15.27 -14.27 14.48
N ILE A 242 14.22 -14.58 13.69
CA ILE A 242 13.97 -15.93 13.18
C ILE A 242 14.69 -16.23 11.86
N LEU A 243 15.16 -15.20 11.15
CA LEU A 243 15.84 -15.34 9.86
C LEU A 243 17.11 -14.49 9.83
N PRO A 244 18.22 -15.01 9.27
CA PRO A 244 19.43 -14.22 9.02
C PRO A 244 19.21 -13.32 7.80
N ASN A 245 18.34 -12.33 7.93
CA ASN A 245 17.88 -11.53 6.81
C ASN A 245 18.93 -10.48 6.38
N LEU A 246 19.25 -10.49 5.08
CA LEU A 246 20.15 -9.51 4.48
C LEU A 246 19.42 -8.22 4.13
N ALA A 247 18.19 -8.34 3.63
CA ALA A 247 17.44 -7.23 3.07
C ALA A 247 15.94 -7.37 3.29
N TYR A 248 15.33 -6.36 3.88
CA TYR A 248 13.89 -6.24 3.97
C TYR A 248 13.33 -5.50 2.76
N ILE A 249 12.37 -6.11 2.06
CA ILE A 249 11.71 -5.53 0.89
C ILE A 249 10.32 -5.03 1.27
N GLY A 250 10.14 -3.71 1.16
CA GLY A 250 8.91 -3.03 1.59
C GLY A 250 8.47 -1.91 0.64
N GLY A 251 7.21 -1.50 0.78
CA GLY A 251 6.69 -0.26 0.19
C GLY A 251 7.18 0.98 0.96
N GLY A 252 6.89 2.17 0.42
CA GLY A 252 7.37 3.43 1.01
C GLY A 252 6.94 3.65 2.47
N GLY A 253 5.68 3.38 2.80
CA GLY A 253 5.18 3.48 4.18
C GLY A 253 5.81 2.44 5.11
N GLU A 254 6.08 1.22 4.61
CA GLU A 254 6.76 0.20 5.40
C GLU A 254 8.18 0.62 5.73
N LEU A 255 8.97 0.99 4.72
CA LEU A 255 10.36 1.38 4.94
C LEU A 255 10.48 2.63 5.82
N ALA A 256 9.55 3.57 5.71
CA ALA A 256 9.55 4.76 6.54
C ALA A 256 9.43 4.43 8.04
N TYR A 257 8.58 3.48 8.44
CA TYR A 257 8.55 3.07 9.84
C TYR A 257 9.79 2.26 10.24
N TRP A 258 10.37 1.45 9.35
CA TRP A 258 11.62 0.73 9.69
C TRP A 258 12.76 1.67 10.11
N LEU A 259 12.85 2.86 9.52
CA LEU A 259 13.85 3.88 9.89
C LEU A 259 13.70 4.38 11.34
N GLU A 260 12.52 4.27 11.94
CA GLU A 260 12.25 4.70 13.32
C GLU A 260 12.81 3.74 14.39
N ARG A 261 13.38 2.58 13.99
CA ARG A 261 13.64 1.45 14.90
C ARG A 261 15.11 1.06 15.04
N LYS A 262 16.05 1.78 14.42
CA LYS A 262 17.47 1.38 14.45
C LYS A 262 18.01 1.21 15.89
N SER A 263 17.70 2.15 16.78
CA SER A 263 18.07 2.08 18.21
C SER A 263 17.40 0.91 18.94
N GLN A 264 16.17 0.58 18.56
CA GLN A 264 15.46 -0.59 19.08
C GLN A 264 16.19 -1.88 18.70
N PHE A 265 16.60 -2.04 17.43
CA PHE A 265 17.39 -3.18 16.97
C PHE A 265 18.73 -3.34 17.71
N GLU A 266 19.45 -2.22 17.88
CA GLU A 266 20.71 -2.19 18.63
C GLU A 266 20.51 -2.63 20.09
N HIS A 267 19.43 -2.19 20.75
CA HIS A 267 19.10 -2.59 22.11
C HIS A 267 18.87 -4.10 22.27
N PHE A 268 18.18 -4.73 21.31
CA PHE A 268 17.92 -6.17 21.33
C PHE A 268 19.06 -7.01 20.71
N GLY A 269 20.17 -6.38 20.29
CA GLY A 269 21.32 -7.07 19.71
C GLY A 269 21.03 -7.77 18.37
N LEU A 270 20.04 -7.28 17.61
CA LEU A 270 19.67 -7.81 16.31
C LEU A 270 20.28 -6.99 15.18
N ASN A 271 20.65 -7.66 14.10
CA ASN A 271 21.11 -6.98 12.89
C ASN A 271 19.96 -6.17 12.28
N PHE A 272 20.25 -4.94 11.87
CA PHE A 272 19.32 -4.14 11.09
C PHE A 272 19.54 -4.44 9.59
N PRO A 273 18.54 -4.95 8.86
CA PRO A 273 18.72 -5.37 7.48
C PRO A 273 18.82 -4.17 6.53
N MET A 274 19.30 -4.43 5.31
CA MET A 274 19.22 -3.44 4.24
C MET A 274 17.75 -3.19 3.87
N LEU A 275 17.32 -1.93 3.88
CA LEU A 275 15.97 -1.56 3.47
C LEU A 275 15.93 -1.35 1.96
N ILE A 276 15.21 -2.22 1.25
CA ILE A 276 15.06 -2.18 -0.20
C ILE A 276 13.61 -1.85 -0.53
N ARG A 277 13.41 -0.80 -1.34
CA ARG A 277 12.07 -0.46 -1.84
C ARG A 277 11.70 -1.48 -2.91
N ARG A 278 10.56 -2.15 -2.76
CA ARG A 278 10.01 -2.99 -3.84
C ARG A 278 9.88 -2.17 -5.13
N ASN A 279 9.93 -2.83 -6.27
CA ASN A 279 9.55 -2.18 -7.52
C ASN A 279 8.12 -1.66 -7.45
N SER A 280 7.90 -0.53 -8.11
CA SER A 280 6.56 -0.03 -8.44
C SER A 280 6.36 -0.08 -9.94
N ALA A 281 5.18 -0.51 -10.38
CA ALA A 281 4.89 -0.64 -11.80
C ALA A 281 3.45 -0.29 -12.19
N LEU A 282 3.26 0.08 -13.45
CA LEU A 282 1.99 0.25 -14.13
C LEU A 282 1.95 -0.71 -15.30
N TRP A 283 0.90 -1.53 -15.38
CA TRP A 283 0.65 -2.38 -16.54
C TRP A 283 -0.34 -1.70 -17.47
N MET A 284 0.12 -1.38 -18.68
CA MET A 284 -0.67 -0.72 -19.71
C MET A 284 -0.95 -1.69 -20.85
N ASP A 285 -2.21 -2.12 -20.95
CA ASP A 285 -2.65 -2.97 -22.04
C ASP A 285 -2.65 -2.23 -23.39
N GLY A 286 -2.63 -3.00 -24.48
CA GLY A 286 -2.49 -2.43 -25.82
C GLY A 286 -3.66 -1.53 -26.23
N GLY A 287 -4.83 -1.68 -25.61
CA GLY A 287 -5.98 -0.80 -25.81
C GLY A 287 -5.78 0.57 -25.17
N SER A 288 -5.28 0.59 -23.94
CA SER A 288 -4.89 1.80 -23.22
C SER A 288 -3.71 2.50 -23.91
N ALA A 289 -2.67 1.75 -24.29
CA ALA A 289 -1.51 2.29 -25.02
C ALA A 289 -1.93 2.96 -26.34
N LYS A 290 -2.70 2.25 -27.19
CA LYS A 290 -3.23 2.83 -28.45
C LYS A 290 -4.06 4.09 -28.22
N ARG A 291 -4.85 4.13 -27.14
CA ARG A 291 -5.66 5.32 -26.79
C ARG A 291 -4.79 6.48 -26.35
N MET A 292 -3.80 6.22 -25.49
CA MET A 292 -2.82 7.21 -25.03
C MET A 292 -2.09 7.84 -26.23
N HIS A 293 -1.53 7.01 -27.11
CA HIS A 293 -0.82 7.46 -28.32
C HIS A 293 -1.73 8.23 -29.29
N LYS A 294 -2.99 7.81 -29.47
CA LYS A 294 -3.97 8.52 -30.30
C LYS A 294 -4.31 9.91 -29.74
N LEU A 295 -4.24 10.08 -28.43
CA LEU A 295 -4.42 11.37 -27.75
C LEU A 295 -3.13 12.22 -27.76
N GLY A 296 -2.01 11.70 -28.27
CA GLY A 296 -0.72 12.38 -28.26
C GLY A 296 -0.19 12.62 -26.84
N LEU A 297 -0.51 11.71 -25.90
CA LEU A 297 -0.05 11.77 -24.52
C LEU A 297 1.16 10.85 -24.33
N GLU A 298 2.09 11.28 -23.50
CA GLU A 298 3.20 10.46 -23.01
C GLU A 298 2.85 9.82 -21.65
N PRO A 299 3.43 8.65 -21.29
CA PRO A 299 3.19 7.98 -20.01
C PRO A 299 3.43 8.89 -18.79
N GLU A 300 4.41 9.78 -18.84
CA GLU A 300 4.76 10.69 -17.74
C GLU A 300 3.64 11.70 -17.45
N GLU A 301 2.89 12.11 -18.47
CA GLU A 301 1.77 13.05 -18.33
C GLU A 301 0.62 12.42 -17.54
N LEU A 302 0.51 11.09 -17.54
CA LEU A 302 -0.54 10.39 -16.80
C LEU A 302 -0.36 10.47 -15.27
N TRP A 303 0.82 10.88 -14.76
CA TRP A 303 1.01 11.13 -13.32
C TRP A 303 0.29 12.38 -12.83
N GLU A 304 -0.08 13.30 -13.73
CA GLU A 304 -0.88 14.45 -13.36
C GLU A 304 -2.30 14.04 -12.95
N ASN A 305 -2.95 14.85 -12.12
CA ASN A 305 -4.36 14.66 -11.85
C ASN A 305 -5.19 14.86 -13.14
N THR A 306 -6.33 14.20 -13.24
CA THR A 306 -7.14 14.17 -14.46
C THR A 306 -7.54 15.56 -14.97
N GLU A 307 -7.86 16.52 -14.09
CA GLU A 307 -8.25 17.86 -14.53
C GLU A 307 -7.06 18.69 -15.04
N THR A 308 -5.86 18.49 -14.49
CA THR A 308 -4.63 19.14 -14.97
C THR A 308 -4.23 18.57 -16.33
N LEU A 309 -4.29 17.25 -16.49
CA LEU A 309 -4.06 16.59 -17.77
C LEU A 309 -5.04 17.06 -18.85
N ILE A 310 -6.33 17.18 -18.52
CA ILE A 310 -7.35 17.74 -19.42
C ILE A 310 -7.03 19.19 -19.79
N LYS A 311 -6.63 20.02 -18.82
CA LYS A 311 -6.26 21.41 -19.06
C LYS A 311 -5.05 21.51 -19.99
N ASN A 312 -4.03 20.70 -19.75
CA ASN A 312 -2.81 20.65 -20.56
C ASN A 312 -3.10 20.14 -21.98
N TYR A 313 -3.95 19.13 -22.12
CA TYR A 313 -4.43 18.64 -23.41
C TYR A 313 -5.15 19.74 -24.20
N LEU A 314 -6.06 20.49 -23.56
CA LEU A 314 -6.77 21.60 -24.22
C LEU A 314 -5.81 22.71 -24.65
N HIS A 315 -4.84 23.05 -23.81
CA HIS A 315 -3.80 24.02 -24.17
C HIS A 315 -2.99 23.63 -25.39
N LYS A 316 -2.66 22.34 -25.53
CA LYS A 316 -1.93 21.81 -26.70
C LYS A 316 -2.78 21.74 -27.98
N ASN A 317 -4.09 21.58 -27.85
CA ASN A 317 -4.97 21.21 -28.97
C ASN A 317 -6.05 22.25 -29.32
N ALA A 318 -6.23 23.30 -28.51
CA ALA A 318 -7.18 24.36 -28.78
C ALA A 318 -6.70 25.23 -29.95
N ALA A 319 -7.63 25.60 -30.83
CA ALA A 319 -7.32 26.48 -31.95
C ALA A 319 -7.15 27.96 -31.54
N SER A 320 -7.54 28.32 -30.31
CA SER A 320 -7.53 29.69 -29.82
C SER A 320 -7.29 29.74 -28.32
N GLU A 321 -6.59 30.78 -27.86
CA GLU A 321 -6.39 31.06 -26.43
C GLU A 321 -7.76 31.28 -25.76
N PHE A 322 -8.10 30.43 -24.80
CA PHE A 322 -9.36 30.52 -24.04
C PHE A 322 -9.13 30.96 -22.59
N GLN A 323 -7.87 31.15 -22.19
CA GLN A 323 -7.47 31.71 -20.90
C GLN A 323 -7.23 33.20 -21.03
N LEU A 324 -7.43 33.93 -19.94
CA LEU A 324 -7.34 35.40 -19.93
C LEU A 324 -6.27 35.92 -18.94
N PRO A 325 -5.04 35.38 -18.91
CA PRO A 325 -4.03 35.78 -17.92
C PRO A 325 -3.56 37.23 -18.14
N ALA A 326 -3.39 37.65 -19.39
CA ALA A 326 -2.97 39.00 -19.73
C ALA A 326 -4.03 40.04 -19.32
N GLU A 327 -5.30 39.76 -19.60
CA GLU A 327 -6.43 40.61 -19.25
C GLU A 327 -6.61 40.71 -17.74
N LYS A 328 -6.42 39.60 -17.01
CA LYS A 328 -6.42 39.61 -15.53
C LYS A 328 -5.30 40.47 -14.97
N GLN A 329 -4.09 40.37 -15.53
CA GLN A 329 -2.96 41.18 -15.10
C GLN A 329 -3.16 42.67 -15.40
N GLN A 330 -3.75 43.00 -16.55
CA GLN A 330 -4.12 44.38 -16.89
C GLN A 330 -5.19 44.92 -15.94
N LEU A 331 -6.19 44.10 -15.60
CA LEU A 331 -7.25 44.47 -14.67
C LEU A 331 -6.70 44.77 -13.27
N GLU A 332 -5.80 43.91 -12.76
CA GLU A 332 -5.11 44.12 -11.49
C GLU A 332 -4.36 45.46 -11.49
N ALA A 333 -3.56 45.72 -12.53
CA ALA A 333 -2.79 46.96 -12.65
C ALA A 333 -3.69 48.22 -12.66
N ILE A 334 -4.83 48.16 -13.35
CA ILE A 334 -5.82 49.25 -13.37
C ILE A 334 -6.36 49.52 -11.97
N PHE A 335 -6.79 48.47 -11.26
CA PHE A 335 -7.37 48.63 -9.92
C PHE A 335 -6.34 49.06 -8.88
N GLN A 336 -5.09 48.63 -9.02
CA GLN A 336 -4.01 49.09 -8.17
C GLN A 336 -3.72 50.58 -8.35
N ALA A 337 -3.67 51.06 -9.60
CA ALA A 337 -3.53 52.48 -9.89
C ALA A 337 -4.72 53.32 -9.37
N ILE A 338 -5.95 52.79 -9.43
CA ILE A 338 -7.14 53.44 -8.85
C ILE A 338 -7.04 53.48 -7.31
N ALA A 339 -6.57 52.40 -6.68
CA ALA A 339 -6.41 52.34 -5.23
C ALA A 339 -5.37 53.36 -4.72
N GLU A 340 -4.25 53.53 -5.44
CA GLU A 340 -3.23 54.55 -5.12
C GLU A 340 -3.77 55.97 -5.21
N LYS A 341 -4.49 56.30 -6.29
CA LYS A 341 -5.15 57.61 -6.46
C LYS A 341 -6.21 57.84 -5.37
N THR A 342 -7.02 56.82 -5.09
CA THR A 342 -8.05 56.89 -4.05
C THR A 342 -7.43 57.13 -2.67
N LYS A 343 -6.30 56.48 -2.35
CA LYS A 343 -5.59 56.68 -1.08
C LYS A 343 -5.12 58.13 -0.88
N ALA A 344 -4.74 58.81 -1.96
CA ALA A 344 -4.34 60.22 -1.92
C ALA A 344 -5.54 61.18 -1.74
N VAL A 345 -6.76 60.77 -2.08
CA VAL A 345 -7.99 61.56 -1.93
C VAL A 345 -8.68 61.26 -0.60
N ASP A 346 -8.97 59.99 -0.33
CA ASP A 346 -9.59 59.49 0.90
C ASP A 346 -9.21 58.02 1.13
N ALA A 347 -8.40 57.78 2.16
CA ALA A 347 -7.95 56.43 2.52
C ALA A 347 -9.09 55.48 2.92
N SER A 348 -10.24 55.99 3.38
CA SER A 348 -11.39 55.17 3.78
C SER A 348 -12.06 54.49 2.57
N LEU A 349 -11.94 55.06 1.36
CA LEU A 349 -12.55 54.56 0.14
C LEU A 349 -11.75 53.43 -0.54
N VAL A 350 -10.50 53.19 -0.13
CA VAL A 350 -9.65 52.12 -0.71
C VAL A 350 -10.31 50.74 -0.55
N LYS A 351 -11.00 50.49 0.57
CA LYS A 351 -11.75 49.24 0.77
C LYS A 351 -12.84 49.04 -0.26
N ALA A 352 -13.54 50.10 -0.66
CA ALA A 352 -14.58 50.02 -1.69
C ALA A 352 -13.98 49.70 -3.07
N VAL A 353 -12.82 50.29 -3.41
CA VAL A 353 -12.09 50.00 -4.66
C VAL A 353 -11.66 48.54 -4.72
N LEU A 354 -11.11 47.99 -3.63
CA LEU A 354 -10.70 46.58 -3.58
C LEU A 354 -11.90 45.63 -3.66
N ALA A 355 -13.03 46.00 -3.06
CA ALA A 355 -14.27 45.23 -3.18
C ALA A 355 -14.81 45.22 -4.63
N GLU A 356 -14.69 46.35 -5.34
CA GLU A 356 -15.04 46.44 -6.75
C GLU A 356 -14.11 45.60 -7.63
N HIS A 357 -12.79 45.70 -7.37
CA HIS A 357 -11.78 44.88 -8.04
C HIS A 357 -12.13 43.39 -7.92
N ALA A 358 -12.39 42.91 -6.71
CA ALA A 358 -12.77 41.52 -6.47
C ALA A 358 -14.02 41.12 -7.28
N ARG A 359 -15.03 42.00 -7.37
CA ARG A 359 -16.27 41.73 -8.12
C ARG A 359 -16.02 41.62 -9.62
N VAL A 360 -15.22 42.52 -10.19
CA VAL A 360 -14.90 42.51 -11.62
C VAL A 360 -13.98 41.34 -11.97
N SER A 361 -12.98 41.04 -11.14
CA SER A 361 -12.08 39.89 -11.31
C SER A 361 -12.83 38.55 -11.24
N ASN A 362 -13.84 38.45 -10.36
CA ASN A 362 -14.75 37.30 -10.33
C ASN A 362 -15.59 37.19 -11.62
N SER A 363 -16.04 38.31 -12.16
CA SER A 363 -16.83 38.35 -13.41
C SER A 363 -15.98 37.94 -14.62
N LEU A 364 -14.71 38.38 -14.68
CA LEU A 364 -13.75 37.97 -15.70
C LEU A 364 -13.43 36.47 -15.60
N SER A 365 -13.26 35.95 -14.38
CA SER A 365 -13.06 34.51 -14.14
C SER A 365 -14.27 33.67 -14.54
N ALA A 366 -15.49 34.19 -14.34
CA ALA A 366 -16.70 33.52 -14.82
C ALA A 366 -16.77 33.47 -16.36
N LEU A 367 -16.29 34.51 -17.06
CA LEU A 367 -16.19 34.52 -18.52
C LEU A 367 -15.17 33.50 -19.02
N GLU A 368 -13.96 33.48 -18.44
CA GLU A 368 -12.93 32.48 -18.74
C GLU A 368 -13.43 31.04 -18.52
N THR A 369 -14.21 30.82 -17.47
CA THR A 369 -14.85 29.52 -17.20
C THR A 369 -15.81 29.11 -18.33
N ARG A 370 -16.59 30.07 -18.86
CA ARG A 370 -17.49 29.82 -20.00
C ARG A 370 -16.71 29.53 -21.29
N LEU A 371 -15.63 30.25 -21.56
CA LEU A 371 -14.74 30.00 -22.69
C LEU A 371 -14.12 28.60 -22.59
N THR A 372 -13.58 28.25 -21.43
CA THR A 372 -13.04 26.92 -21.15
C THR A 372 -14.09 25.83 -21.36
N ARG A 373 -15.33 26.05 -20.94
CA ARG A 373 -16.43 25.09 -21.14
C ARG A 373 -16.77 24.92 -22.63
N ALA A 374 -16.81 26.02 -23.39
CA ALA A 374 -17.06 25.96 -24.83
C ALA A 374 -15.94 25.22 -25.57
N GLU A 375 -14.69 25.39 -25.14
CA GLU A 375 -13.56 24.65 -25.71
C GLU A 375 -13.59 23.18 -25.32
N LYS A 376 -13.92 22.85 -24.06
CA LYS A 376 -14.12 21.46 -23.61
C LYS A 376 -15.12 20.73 -24.50
N GLN A 377 -16.25 21.37 -24.83
CA GLN A 377 -17.30 20.78 -25.68
C GLN A 377 -16.80 20.40 -27.09
N LYS A 378 -15.86 21.15 -27.67
CA LYS A 378 -15.28 20.80 -28.98
C LYS A 378 -14.41 19.54 -28.91
N HIS A 379 -13.88 19.22 -27.74
CA HIS A 379 -12.98 18.10 -27.50
C HIS A 379 -13.62 16.99 -26.65
N ASP A 380 -14.94 16.99 -26.44
CA ASP A 380 -15.63 16.09 -25.49
C ASP A 380 -15.23 14.62 -25.64
N ASN A 381 -15.14 14.10 -26.87
CA ASN A 381 -14.70 12.73 -27.13
C ASN A 381 -13.28 12.44 -26.62
N ALA A 382 -12.34 13.36 -26.85
CA ALA A 382 -10.97 13.20 -26.37
C ALA A 382 -10.91 13.32 -24.85
N LEU A 383 -11.66 14.26 -24.26
CA LEU A 383 -11.72 14.44 -22.81
C LEU A 383 -12.32 13.22 -22.11
N GLN A 384 -13.35 12.60 -22.69
CA GLN A 384 -13.91 11.36 -22.17
C GLN A 384 -12.91 10.20 -22.27
N GLN A 385 -12.15 10.12 -23.37
CA GLN A 385 -11.09 9.12 -23.53
C GLN A 385 -9.97 9.31 -22.50
N ILE A 386 -9.56 10.55 -22.22
CA ILE A 386 -8.59 10.88 -21.17
C ILE A 386 -9.10 10.43 -19.80
N ARG A 387 -10.35 10.78 -19.45
CA ARG A 387 -10.97 10.38 -18.18
C ARG A 387 -11.01 8.85 -18.04
N SER A 388 -11.45 8.15 -19.07
CA SER A 388 -11.51 6.68 -19.05
C SER A 388 -10.12 6.02 -19.00
N LEU A 389 -9.13 6.60 -19.68
CA LEU A 389 -7.74 6.13 -19.62
C LEU A 389 -7.16 6.33 -18.21
N LYS A 390 -7.38 7.51 -17.62
CA LYS A 390 -6.98 7.83 -16.23
C LYS A 390 -7.67 6.89 -15.25
N GLU A 391 -8.97 6.67 -15.34
CA GLU A 391 -9.64 5.78 -14.38
C GLU A 391 -9.10 4.35 -14.45
N LYS A 392 -8.78 3.86 -15.64
CA LYS A 392 -8.24 2.51 -15.83
C LYS A 392 -6.79 2.35 -15.35
N LEU A 393 -5.93 3.33 -15.61
CA LEU A 393 -4.50 3.26 -15.26
C LEU A 393 -4.19 3.86 -13.88
N PHE A 394 -5.10 4.69 -13.36
CA PHE A 394 -4.99 5.46 -12.13
C PHE A 394 -6.33 5.53 -11.39
N PRO A 395 -6.89 4.39 -10.97
CA PRO A 395 -8.21 4.31 -10.34
C PRO A 395 -8.26 5.25 -9.12
N GLY A 396 -9.26 6.13 -9.08
CA GLY A 396 -9.39 7.15 -8.03
C GLY A 396 -8.21 8.15 -7.94
N ASN A 397 -7.44 8.36 -9.01
CA ASN A 397 -6.13 9.04 -9.02
C ASN A 397 -5.05 8.35 -8.16
N GLY A 398 -5.27 7.11 -7.75
CA GLY A 398 -4.27 6.25 -7.10
C GLY A 398 -3.38 5.53 -8.10
N LEU A 399 -2.42 4.77 -7.58
CA LEU A 399 -1.60 3.87 -8.42
C LEU A 399 -2.39 2.59 -8.70
N GLN A 400 -2.38 2.12 -9.96
CA GLN A 400 -2.96 0.83 -10.36
C GLN A 400 -2.51 -0.31 -9.43
N GLU A 401 -1.21 -0.35 -9.09
CA GLU A 401 -0.64 -1.42 -8.25
C GLU A 401 -1.27 -1.54 -6.86
N ARG A 402 -2.00 -0.51 -6.39
CA ARG A 402 -2.65 -0.44 -5.08
C ARG A 402 -4.14 -0.74 -5.10
N HIS A 403 -4.73 -0.89 -6.29
CA HIS A 403 -6.16 -1.09 -6.46
C HIS A 403 -6.44 -2.41 -7.17
N ASP A 404 -5.89 -2.57 -8.37
CA ASP A 404 -6.18 -3.73 -9.20
C ASP A 404 -5.53 -4.97 -8.62
N ASN A 405 -6.20 -6.11 -8.76
CA ASN A 405 -5.62 -7.43 -8.49
C ASN A 405 -4.86 -7.96 -9.73
N PHE A 406 -4.03 -8.99 -9.57
CA PHE A 406 -3.26 -9.58 -10.67
C PHE A 406 -4.10 -10.44 -11.64
N LEU A 407 -5.24 -10.97 -11.20
CA LEU A 407 -6.06 -11.90 -11.96
C LEU A 407 -6.52 -11.38 -13.34
N PRO A 408 -6.97 -10.12 -13.51
CA PRO A 408 -7.31 -9.59 -14.83
C PRO A 408 -6.17 -9.68 -15.85
N PHE A 409 -4.92 -9.53 -15.39
CA PHE A 409 -3.73 -9.65 -16.23
C PHE A 409 -3.40 -11.12 -16.51
N TYR A 410 -3.44 -11.97 -15.49
CA TYR A 410 -3.22 -13.41 -15.67
C TYR A 410 -4.26 -14.04 -16.61
N LEU A 411 -5.53 -13.64 -16.52
CA LEU A 411 -6.57 -14.12 -17.43
C LEU A 411 -6.23 -13.86 -18.90
N ARG A 412 -5.67 -12.69 -19.20
CA ARG A 412 -5.34 -12.28 -20.56
C ARG A 412 -4.01 -12.84 -21.04
N TYR A 413 -2.98 -12.85 -20.21
CA TYR A 413 -1.60 -13.13 -20.62
C TYR A 413 -1.04 -14.45 -20.08
N GLY A 414 -1.72 -15.12 -19.14
CA GLY A 414 -1.24 -16.32 -18.46
C GLY A 414 0.15 -16.11 -17.86
N GLU A 415 1.02 -17.12 -18.00
CA GLU A 415 2.41 -17.09 -17.53
C GLU A 415 3.26 -15.96 -18.13
N VAL A 416 2.88 -15.41 -19.29
CA VAL A 416 3.60 -14.29 -19.90
C VAL A 416 3.56 -13.06 -18.99
N PHE A 417 2.48 -12.88 -18.20
CA PHE A 417 2.41 -11.83 -17.19
C PHE A 417 3.57 -11.91 -16.19
N PHE A 418 3.73 -13.07 -15.53
CA PHE A 418 4.81 -13.25 -14.56
C PHE A 418 6.19 -13.13 -15.20
N LYS A 419 6.37 -13.69 -16.40
CA LYS A 419 7.61 -13.56 -17.17
C LYS A 419 8.00 -12.10 -17.37
N GLN A 420 7.06 -11.24 -17.80
CA GLN A 420 7.33 -9.81 -17.98
C GLN A 420 7.70 -9.11 -16.68
N LEU A 421 7.09 -9.48 -15.55
CA LEU A 421 7.49 -8.94 -14.25
C LEU A 421 8.91 -9.35 -13.87
N PHE A 422 9.26 -10.63 -14.02
CA PHE A 422 10.61 -11.10 -13.69
C PHE A 422 11.68 -10.46 -14.58
N GLU A 423 11.40 -10.25 -15.87
CA GLU A 423 12.35 -9.64 -16.82
C GLU A 423 12.59 -8.15 -16.55
N ASN A 424 11.60 -7.41 -16.05
CA ASN A 424 11.64 -5.94 -16.02
C ASN A 424 11.66 -5.31 -14.62
N LEU A 425 11.36 -6.06 -13.55
CA LEU A 425 11.35 -5.52 -12.19
C LEU A 425 12.72 -5.70 -11.51
N HIS A 426 13.55 -4.65 -11.53
CA HIS A 426 14.86 -4.66 -10.88
C HIS A 426 14.84 -3.84 -9.58
N PRO A 427 14.84 -4.46 -8.39
CA PRO A 427 14.58 -3.76 -7.12
C PRO A 427 15.69 -2.79 -6.69
N LEU A 428 16.87 -2.88 -7.31
CA LEU A 428 17.97 -1.93 -7.10
C LEU A 428 17.85 -0.68 -7.99
N GLU A 429 17.00 -0.71 -9.02
CA GLU A 429 16.70 0.44 -9.85
C GLU A 429 15.61 1.30 -9.23
N LYS A 430 15.94 2.55 -8.92
CA LYS A 430 15.03 3.51 -8.28
C LYS A 430 14.09 4.17 -9.28
N LYS A 431 13.39 3.37 -10.08
CA LYS A 431 12.47 3.83 -11.13
C LYS A 431 11.07 3.26 -10.92
N PHE A 432 10.09 3.97 -11.46
CA PHE A 432 8.75 3.43 -11.67
C PHE A 432 8.74 2.78 -13.06
N VAL A 433 8.28 1.53 -13.16
CA VAL A 433 8.30 0.78 -14.41
C VAL A 433 6.94 0.88 -15.10
N VAL A 434 6.90 1.28 -16.37
CA VAL A 434 5.69 1.20 -17.19
C VAL A 434 5.86 0.01 -18.14
N LEU A 435 5.02 -1.00 -17.97
CA LEU A 435 4.97 -2.18 -18.84
C LEU A 435 3.90 -1.94 -19.89
N GLU A 436 4.32 -1.56 -21.09
CA GLU A 436 3.44 -1.30 -22.22
C GLU A 436 3.37 -2.50 -23.16
N GLU A 437 2.15 -2.98 -23.42
CA GLU A 437 1.90 -3.98 -24.47
C GLU A 437 2.00 -3.33 -25.86
N VAL A 438 2.97 -3.78 -26.65
CA VAL A 438 3.25 -3.32 -28.02
C VAL A 438 2.37 -4.02 -29.05
#